data_AF-A0A968JP91-F1
#
_entry.id   AF-A0A968JP91-F1
#
_cell.length_a   1.000
_cell.length_b   1.000
_cell.length_c   1.000
_cell.angle_alpha   90.00
_cell.angle_beta   90.00
_cell.angle_gamma   90.00
#
_symmetry.space_group_name_H-M   'P 1'
#
loop_
_entity.id
_entity.type
_entity.pdbx_description
1 polymer ?
#
loop_
_entity_poly.entity_id
_entity_poly.type
_entity_poly.pdbx_seq_one_letter_code
_entity_poly.pdbx_strand_id
1 'polypeptide(L)'
;MLIAVFLLIAYLLLQGLRSSDANRTAEVTWLDRSNGPSEPTVKRSVPDQQVEATLKDIAQQFADDKNRKVQISDIEKRGVSKDEAKFFHHLRQTQGIEQTTEEQWLSMIEKSSATYQQLKTIFAQTTKQPSLVNEEMIANVLNNATIKQQVFKNIEQTFGISSIALEAFATRGSRTLSDWAIFIDQNKAK
;
A
#
# COMPACT_ATOMS: atom_id res chain seq x y z
N MET A 1 -11.11 -35.50 -26.42
CA MET A 1 -10.26 -34.33 -26.70
C MET A 1 -10.27 -33.39 -25.49
N LEU A 2 -9.45 -33.65 -24.48
CA LEU A 2 -9.27 -32.74 -23.33
C LEU A 2 -7.90 -32.87 -22.64
N ILE A 3 -7.04 -33.76 -23.14
CA ILE A 3 -5.69 -34.02 -22.60
C ILE A 3 -4.62 -33.19 -23.36
N ALA A 4 -4.93 -32.72 -24.57
CA ALA A 4 -3.98 -31.97 -25.40
C ALA A 4 -3.73 -30.52 -24.94
N VAL A 5 -4.64 -29.93 -24.17
CA VAL A 5 -4.53 -28.51 -23.74
C VAL A 5 -3.60 -28.35 -22.53
N PHE A 6 -3.52 -29.36 -21.64
CA PHE A 6 -2.66 -29.31 -20.45
C PHE A 6 -1.17 -29.46 -20.77
N LEU A 7 -0.81 -30.17 -21.85
CA LEU A 7 0.59 -30.33 -22.26
C LEU A 7 1.20 -29.05 -22.86
N LEU A 8 0.38 -28.13 -23.35
CA LEU A 8 0.86 -26.88 -23.97
C LEU A 8 1.24 -25.83 -22.90
N ILE A 9 0.55 -25.83 -21.75
CA ILE A 9 0.86 -24.95 -20.61
C ILE A 9 2.13 -25.41 -19.88
N ALA A 10 2.35 -26.72 -19.75
CA ALA A 10 3.58 -27.26 -19.17
C ALA A 10 4.82 -27.00 -20.05
N TYR A 11 4.68 -27.02 -21.38
CA TYR A 11 5.79 -26.76 -22.30
C TYR A 11 6.23 -25.28 -22.30
N LEU A 12 5.30 -24.34 -22.12
CA LEU A 12 5.63 -22.90 -22.04
C LEU A 12 6.31 -22.50 -20.72
N LEU A 13 6.03 -23.20 -19.61
CA LEU A 13 6.71 -22.94 -18.32
C LEU A 13 8.13 -23.51 -18.25
N LEU A 14 8.50 -24.44 -19.14
CA LEU A 14 9.84 -25.03 -19.19
C LEU A 14 10.82 -24.30 -20.13
N GLN A 15 10.35 -23.41 -21.01
CA GLN A 15 11.23 -22.59 -21.86
C GLN A 15 11.64 -21.24 -21.22
N GLY A 16 10.98 -20.81 -20.14
CA GLY A 16 11.35 -19.58 -19.42
C GLY A 16 12.55 -19.71 -18.47
N LEU A 17 13.09 -20.92 -18.28
CA LEU A 17 14.17 -21.23 -17.32
C LEU A 17 15.46 -21.71 -18.01
N ARG A 18 15.78 -21.22 -19.22
CA ARG A 18 17.05 -21.57 -19.87
C ARG A 18 17.74 -20.38 -20.56
N SER A 19 18.84 -19.97 -19.91
CA SER A 19 19.96 -19.15 -20.39
C SER A 19 19.69 -17.64 -20.42
N SER A 20 20.54 -16.77 -19.86
CA SER A 20 21.99 -16.77 -20.03
C SER A 20 22.69 -16.03 -18.89
N ASP A 21 23.70 -16.67 -18.29
CA ASP A 21 24.85 -15.97 -17.75
C ASP A 21 25.49 -15.13 -18.86
N ALA A 22 25.76 -13.86 -18.56
CA ALA A 22 26.73 -13.06 -19.28
C ALA A 22 27.34 -12.08 -18.27
N ASN A 23 28.55 -12.42 -17.83
CA ASN A 23 29.48 -11.54 -17.15
C ASN A 23 29.46 -10.13 -17.74
N ARG A 24 29.14 -9.13 -16.92
CA ARG A 24 29.77 -7.82 -16.98
C ARG A 24 30.12 -7.37 -15.58
N THR A 25 31.37 -7.69 -15.22
CA THR A 25 32.22 -6.87 -14.36
C THR A 25 32.08 -5.40 -14.76
N ALA A 26 31.33 -4.62 -13.98
CA ALA A 26 31.49 -3.18 -13.96
C ALA A 26 32.57 -2.87 -12.91
N GLU A 27 33.75 -2.65 -13.46
CA GLU A 27 34.95 -2.09 -12.87
C GLU A 27 34.65 -1.01 -11.82
N VAL A 28 35.21 -1.20 -10.64
CA VAL A 28 35.22 -0.23 -9.57
C VAL A 28 36.24 0.85 -9.94
N THR A 29 35.77 1.96 -10.52
CA THR A 29 36.59 3.17 -10.69
C THR A 29 36.38 4.07 -9.47
N TRP A 30 37.28 3.97 -8.48
CA TRP A 30 37.45 5.00 -7.46
C TRP A 30 38.41 6.06 -8.00
N LEU A 31 37.93 7.29 -8.22
CA LEU A 31 38.66 8.58 -8.26
C LEU A 31 37.65 9.62 -8.77
N ASP A 32 37.43 10.83 -8.24
CA ASP A 32 37.95 11.58 -7.10
C ASP A 32 36.98 12.77 -6.86
N ARG A 33 36.85 13.18 -5.59
CA ARG A 33 36.37 14.47 -5.01
C ARG A 33 35.32 15.33 -5.74
N SER A 34 34.18 15.52 -5.08
CA SER A 34 33.75 16.87 -4.61
C SER A 34 32.64 16.77 -3.55
N ASN A 35 32.70 17.70 -2.60
CA ASN A 35 32.03 17.71 -1.29
C ASN A 35 30.50 17.93 -1.32
N GLY A 36 29.79 17.17 -0.48
CA GLY A 36 28.47 17.52 0.06
C GLY A 36 27.81 16.32 0.76
N PRO A 37 27.17 16.47 1.94
CA PRO A 37 26.38 15.39 2.51
C PRO A 37 25.13 15.20 1.64
N SER A 38 25.11 14.15 0.84
CA SER A 38 23.92 13.76 0.09
C SER A 38 22.81 13.42 1.07
N GLU A 39 21.78 14.25 1.13
CA GLU A 39 20.49 13.89 1.71
C GLU A 39 20.06 12.52 1.17
N PRO A 40 19.53 11.62 2.01
CA PRO A 40 18.99 10.36 1.53
C PRO A 40 17.81 10.67 0.61
N THR A 41 18.04 10.60 -0.70
CA THR A 41 16.97 10.72 -1.68
C THR A 41 16.08 9.50 -1.50
N VAL A 42 14.96 9.70 -0.80
CA VAL A 42 13.89 8.72 -0.70
C VAL A 42 13.48 8.38 -2.12
N LYS A 43 13.93 7.23 -2.64
CA LYS A 43 13.50 6.71 -3.93
C LYS A 43 12.00 6.55 -3.85
N ARG A 44 11.26 7.50 -4.43
CA ARG A 44 9.84 7.39 -4.70
C ARG A 44 9.69 6.13 -5.54
N SER A 45 9.14 5.07 -4.98
CA SER A 45 8.77 3.88 -5.72
C SER A 45 7.85 4.34 -6.86
N VAL A 46 8.33 4.26 -8.10
CA VAL A 46 7.49 4.52 -9.27
C VAL A 46 6.34 3.52 -9.18
N PRO A 47 5.08 3.96 -9.05
CA PRO A 47 3.95 3.06 -9.03
C PRO A 47 3.97 2.23 -10.32
N ASP A 48 3.68 0.94 -10.20
CA ASP A 48 3.44 0.10 -11.37
C ASP A 48 2.36 0.79 -12.23
N GLN A 49 2.54 0.86 -13.55
CA GLN A 49 1.60 1.55 -14.44
C GLN A 49 0.16 1.02 -14.28
N GLN A 50 0.04 -0.25 -13.90
CA GLN A 50 -1.25 -0.88 -13.58
C GLN A 50 -1.89 -0.31 -12.31
N VAL A 51 -1.10 0.01 -11.28
CA VAL A 51 -1.58 0.63 -10.04
C VAL A 51 -2.05 2.05 -10.33
N GLU A 52 -1.28 2.84 -11.09
CA GLU A 52 -1.65 4.21 -11.46
C GLU A 52 -2.98 4.25 -12.25
N ALA A 53 -3.15 3.37 -13.24
CA ALA A 53 -4.40 3.23 -13.98
C ALA A 53 -5.58 2.87 -13.06
N THR A 54 -5.35 1.95 -12.11
CA THR A 54 -6.37 1.54 -11.13
C THR A 54 -6.81 2.72 -10.25
N LEU A 55 -5.88 3.52 -9.74
CA LEU A 55 -6.19 4.68 -8.91
C LEU A 55 -6.93 5.76 -9.71
N LYS A 56 -6.55 5.96 -10.97
CA LYS A 56 -7.24 6.87 -11.88
C LYS A 56 -8.69 6.46 -12.14
N ASP A 57 -8.94 5.17 -12.40
CA ASP A 57 -10.30 4.65 -12.61
C ASP A 57 -11.20 4.82 -11.38
N ILE A 58 -10.62 4.74 -10.17
CA ILE A 58 -11.35 5.00 -8.92
C ILE A 58 -11.63 6.50 -8.78
N ALA A 59 -10.65 7.36 -9.07
CA ALA A 59 -10.80 8.81 -9.01
C ALA A 59 -11.88 9.33 -9.97
N GLN A 60 -11.89 8.82 -11.20
CA GLN A 60 -12.91 9.14 -12.18
C GLN A 60 -14.29 8.72 -11.68
N GLN A 61 -14.44 7.50 -11.13
CA GLN A 61 -15.72 7.07 -10.55
C GLN A 61 -16.17 8.01 -9.41
N PHE A 62 -15.24 8.42 -8.54
CA PHE A 62 -15.57 9.30 -7.43
C PHE A 62 -16.02 10.69 -7.89
N ALA A 63 -15.46 11.20 -8.99
CA ALA A 63 -15.80 12.48 -9.61
C ALA A 63 -17.14 12.45 -10.37
N ASP A 64 -17.39 11.39 -11.13
CA ASP A 64 -18.60 11.22 -11.92
C ASP A 64 -19.83 11.01 -11.03
N ASP A 65 -19.65 10.30 -9.92
CA ASP A 65 -20.74 9.85 -9.09
C ASP A 65 -21.04 10.81 -7.94
N LYS A 66 -21.49 12.02 -8.31
CA LYS A 66 -21.76 13.13 -7.37
C LYS A 66 -22.91 12.86 -6.40
N ASN A 67 -23.83 11.97 -6.77
CA ASN A 67 -25.09 11.72 -6.04
C ASN A 67 -25.24 10.28 -5.52
N ARG A 68 -24.28 9.38 -5.72
CA ARG A 68 -24.52 7.94 -5.59
C ARG A 68 -23.53 7.29 -4.64
N LYS A 69 -24.06 6.28 -3.95
CA LYS A 69 -23.38 5.45 -2.97
C LYS A 69 -22.40 4.53 -3.69
N VAL A 70 -21.20 5.03 -4.04
CA VAL A 70 -20.12 4.17 -4.54
C VAL A 70 -19.99 2.99 -3.60
N GLN A 71 -20.12 1.77 -4.10
CA GLN A 71 -20.04 0.58 -3.26
C GLN A 71 -18.60 0.08 -3.20
N ILE A 72 -18.22 -0.53 -2.08
CA ILE A 72 -16.90 -1.16 -1.91
C ILE A 72 -16.65 -2.17 -3.05
N SER A 73 -17.67 -2.93 -3.46
CA SER A 73 -17.58 -3.90 -4.56
C SER A 73 -17.21 -3.28 -5.92
N ASP A 74 -17.54 -2.01 -6.14
CA ASP A 74 -17.18 -1.33 -7.39
C ASP A 74 -15.69 -0.99 -7.40
N ILE A 75 -15.14 -0.62 -6.24
CA ILE A 75 -13.71 -0.39 -6.07
C ILE A 75 -12.94 -1.71 -6.18
N GLU A 76 -13.43 -2.80 -5.59
CA GLU A 76 -12.79 -4.13 -5.65
C GLU A 76 -12.63 -4.65 -7.10
N LYS A 77 -13.63 -4.45 -7.95
CA LYS A 77 -13.61 -4.87 -9.37
C LYS A 77 -12.46 -4.27 -10.16
N ARG A 78 -11.82 -3.20 -9.67
CA ARG A 78 -10.67 -2.55 -10.30
C ARG A 78 -9.32 -3.15 -9.89
N GLY A 79 -9.33 -4.23 -9.12
CA GLY A 79 -8.10 -4.94 -8.72
C GLY A 79 -7.56 -4.51 -7.35
N VAL A 80 -8.33 -3.73 -6.59
CA VAL A 80 -7.99 -3.35 -5.21
C VAL A 80 -8.52 -4.41 -4.24
N SER A 81 -7.75 -4.72 -3.20
CA SER A 81 -8.21 -5.65 -2.15
C SER A 81 -9.46 -5.11 -1.44
N LYS A 82 -10.33 -6.00 -0.95
CA LYS A 82 -11.52 -5.62 -0.17
C LYS A 82 -11.21 -4.68 1.00
N ASP A 83 -10.08 -4.89 1.67
CA ASP A 83 -9.71 -4.06 2.81
C ASP A 83 -9.27 -2.65 2.38
N GLU A 84 -8.42 -2.54 1.35
CA GLU A 84 -8.04 -1.24 0.78
C GLU A 84 -9.24 -0.50 0.14
N ALA A 85 -10.17 -1.25 -0.45
CA ALA A 85 -11.42 -0.71 -0.98
C ALA A 85 -12.31 -0.10 0.12
N LYS A 86 -12.36 -0.70 1.33
CA LYS A 86 -13.05 -0.09 2.48
C LYS A 86 -12.42 1.25 2.85
N PHE A 87 -11.09 1.35 2.79
CA PHE A 87 -10.39 2.58 3.11
C PHE A 87 -10.70 3.69 2.09
N PHE A 88 -10.62 3.42 0.78
CA PHE A 88 -11.02 4.40 -0.24
C PHE A 88 -12.49 4.78 -0.18
N HIS A 89 -13.36 3.82 0.13
CA HIS A 89 -14.77 4.10 0.37
C HIS A 89 -14.98 5.05 1.56
N HIS A 90 -14.27 4.84 2.68
CA HIS A 90 -14.31 5.76 3.82
C HIS A 90 -13.80 7.16 3.46
N LEU A 91 -12.70 7.24 2.70
CA LEU A 91 -12.20 8.51 2.18
C LEU A 91 -13.28 9.24 1.37
N ARG A 92 -13.98 8.53 0.47
CA ARG A 92 -15.07 9.11 -0.33
C ARG A 92 -16.23 9.63 0.50
N GLN A 93 -16.56 8.94 1.59
CA GLN A 93 -17.67 9.30 2.48
C GLN A 93 -17.36 10.49 3.39
N THR A 94 -16.09 10.65 3.76
CA THR A 94 -15.66 11.68 4.72
C THR A 94 -15.19 12.97 4.05
N GLN A 95 -14.66 12.89 2.84
CA GLN A 95 -14.33 14.07 2.04
C GLN A 95 -15.61 14.62 1.42
N GLY A 96 -15.91 15.89 1.69
CA GLY A 96 -17.09 16.59 1.19
C GLY A 96 -17.22 16.40 -0.32
N ILE A 97 -18.36 15.87 -0.73
CA ILE A 97 -18.58 15.35 -2.09
C ILE A 97 -18.88 16.45 -3.13
N GLU A 98 -19.03 17.68 -2.66
CA GLU A 98 -19.37 18.83 -3.50
C GLU A 98 -18.11 19.44 -4.11
N GLN A 99 -18.05 19.44 -5.44
CA GLN A 99 -17.06 20.13 -6.27
C GLN A 99 -15.64 19.54 -6.34
N THR A 100 -15.38 18.35 -5.80
CA THR A 100 -14.08 17.68 -5.99
C THR A 100 -13.92 17.18 -7.44
N THR A 101 -12.87 17.63 -8.13
CA THR A 101 -12.55 17.19 -9.51
C THR A 101 -11.91 15.80 -9.54
N GLU A 102 -11.82 15.19 -10.72
CA GLU A 102 -11.09 13.93 -10.91
C GLU A 102 -9.63 14.05 -10.45
N GLU A 103 -8.93 15.14 -10.79
CA GLU A 103 -7.54 15.34 -10.41
C GLU A 103 -7.37 15.50 -8.89
N GLN A 104 -8.32 16.17 -8.25
CA GLN A 104 -8.32 16.29 -6.79
C GLN A 104 -8.58 14.94 -6.13
N TRP A 105 -9.52 14.15 -6.66
CA TRP A 105 -9.75 12.78 -6.19
C TRP A 105 -8.53 11.89 -6.40
N LEU A 106 -7.89 11.96 -7.56
CA LEU A 106 -6.69 11.20 -7.86
C LEU A 106 -5.59 11.54 -6.86
N SER A 107 -5.32 12.82 -6.61
CA SER A 107 -4.33 13.23 -5.62
C SER A 107 -4.65 12.72 -4.21
N MET A 108 -5.91 12.75 -3.80
CA MET A 108 -6.33 12.23 -2.50
C MET A 108 -6.19 10.70 -2.41
N ILE A 109 -6.60 9.98 -3.46
CA ILE A 109 -6.52 8.52 -3.54
C ILE A 109 -5.05 8.07 -3.58
N GLU A 110 -4.18 8.74 -4.32
CA GLU A 110 -2.74 8.45 -4.35
C GLU A 110 -2.10 8.60 -2.97
N LYS A 111 -2.37 9.73 -2.29
CA LYS A 111 -1.88 9.96 -0.92
C LYS A 111 -2.40 8.92 0.06
N SER A 112 -3.67 8.54 -0.09
CA SER A 112 -4.31 7.53 0.73
C SER A 112 -3.68 6.15 0.44
N SER A 113 -3.56 5.75 -0.82
CA SER A 113 -2.93 4.49 -1.21
C SER A 113 -1.50 4.41 -0.68
N ALA A 114 -0.70 5.49 -0.79
CA ALA A 114 0.63 5.55 -0.21
C ALA A 114 0.61 5.32 1.32
N THR A 115 -0.33 5.93 2.04
CA THR A 115 -0.52 5.74 3.49
C THR A 115 -0.84 4.27 3.80
N TYR A 116 -1.77 3.67 3.06
CA TYR A 116 -2.16 2.28 3.23
C TYR A 116 -1.01 1.31 2.95
N GLN A 117 -0.26 1.51 1.86
CA GLN A 117 0.87 0.65 1.51
C GLN A 117 2.03 0.81 2.50
N GLN A 118 2.35 2.02 2.96
CA GLN A 118 3.36 2.23 4.00
C GLN A 118 2.98 1.53 5.30
N LEU A 119 1.72 1.64 5.72
CA LEU A 119 1.22 0.93 6.89
C LEU A 119 1.30 -0.58 6.72
N LYS A 120 0.89 -1.10 5.55
CA LYS A 120 1.05 -2.51 5.19
C LYS A 120 2.50 -2.97 5.34
N THR A 121 3.45 -2.18 4.82
CA THR A 121 4.88 -2.46 4.93
C THR A 121 5.35 -2.48 6.39
N ILE A 122 4.91 -1.55 7.24
CA ILE A 122 5.28 -1.53 8.66
C ILE A 122 4.83 -2.81 9.36
N PHE A 123 3.57 -3.23 9.17
CA PHE A 123 3.08 -4.48 9.75
C PHE A 123 3.85 -5.69 9.20
N ALA A 124 4.02 -5.78 7.88
CA ALA A 124 4.75 -6.85 7.20
C ALA A 124 6.19 -7.03 7.67
N GLN A 125 6.95 -5.93 7.77
CA GLN A 125 8.36 -5.95 8.16
C GLN A 125 8.54 -6.37 9.61
N THR A 126 7.62 -5.95 10.49
CA THR A 126 7.72 -6.23 11.92
C THR A 126 7.45 -7.71 12.22
N THR A 127 6.63 -8.40 11.42
CA THR A 127 6.38 -9.85 11.56
C THR A 127 7.24 -10.74 10.66
N LYS A 128 8.07 -10.15 9.80
CA LYS A 128 8.82 -10.87 8.75
C LYS A 128 7.91 -11.67 7.80
N GLN A 129 6.65 -11.24 7.63
CA GLN A 129 5.67 -11.87 6.73
C GLN A 129 5.14 -10.86 5.70
N PRO A 130 5.90 -10.61 4.61
CA PRO A 130 5.60 -9.53 3.67
C PRO A 130 4.32 -9.71 2.85
N SER A 131 3.82 -10.94 2.70
CA SER A 131 2.68 -11.26 1.84
C SER A 131 1.35 -11.48 2.57
N LEU A 132 1.32 -11.43 3.91
CA LEU A 132 0.17 -11.89 4.71
C LEU A 132 -0.29 -10.85 5.76
N VAL A 133 -0.37 -9.58 5.37
CA VAL A 133 -0.99 -8.57 6.24
C VAL A 133 -2.50 -8.69 6.17
N ASN A 134 -3.09 -9.46 7.09
CA ASN A 134 -4.52 -9.68 7.24
C ASN A 134 -4.97 -9.41 8.69
N GLU A 135 -6.27 -9.53 8.96
CA GLU A 135 -6.85 -9.23 10.26
C GLU A 135 -6.26 -10.08 11.40
N GLU A 136 -6.04 -11.37 11.15
CA GLU A 136 -5.45 -12.29 12.13
C GLU A 136 -4.00 -11.89 12.46
N MET A 137 -3.21 -11.57 11.44
CA MET A 137 -1.82 -11.12 11.61
C MET A 137 -1.75 -9.79 12.37
N ILE A 138 -2.64 -8.85 12.08
CA ILE A 138 -2.75 -7.60 12.85
C ILE A 138 -3.12 -7.89 14.30
N ALA A 139 -4.13 -8.73 14.55
CA ALA A 139 -4.51 -9.11 15.91
C ALA A 139 -3.35 -9.76 16.67
N ASN A 140 -2.59 -10.65 16.02
CA ASN A 140 -1.42 -11.30 16.60
C ASN A 140 -0.31 -10.30 16.93
N VAL A 141 -0.05 -9.33 16.05
CA VAL A 141 0.89 -8.22 16.30
C VAL A 141 0.48 -7.42 17.53
N LEU A 142 -0.80 -7.05 17.62
CA LEU A 142 -1.31 -6.21 18.70
C LEU A 142 -1.38 -6.94 20.04
N ASN A 143 -1.50 -8.27 20.04
CA ASN A 143 -1.48 -9.10 21.26
C ASN A 143 -0.06 -9.38 21.78
N ASN A 144 0.99 -9.16 20.99
CA ASN A 144 2.37 -9.30 21.42
C ASN A 144 2.96 -7.95 21.81
N ALA A 145 3.21 -7.72 23.10
CA ALA A 145 3.66 -6.41 23.60
C ALA A 145 4.93 -5.87 22.90
N THR A 146 5.92 -6.73 22.65
CA THR A 146 7.18 -6.33 22.01
C THR A 146 6.97 -5.95 20.55
N ILE A 147 6.25 -6.79 19.79
CA ILE A 147 6.00 -6.55 18.36
C ILE A 147 5.06 -5.33 18.19
N LYS A 148 4.04 -5.20 19.04
CA LYS A 148 3.15 -4.03 19.10
C LYS A 148 3.93 -2.74 19.28
N GLN A 149 4.83 -2.67 20.27
CA GLN A 149 5.64 -1.48 20.52
C GLN A 149 6.55 -1.14 19.32
N GLN A 150 7.10 -2.15 18.64
CA GLN A 150 7.91 -1.93 17.45
C GLN A 150 7.08 -1.37 16.29
N VAL A 151 5.88 -1.90 16.05
CA VAL A 151 4.94 -1.34 15.07
C VAL A 151 4.60 0.11 15.43
N PHE A 152 4.28 0.40 16.69
CA PHE A 152 3.91 1.76 17.11
C PHE A 152 5.05 2.75 16.90
N LYS A 153 6.27 2.37 17.26
CA LYS A 153 7.46 3.19 17.01
C LYS A 153 7.65 3.47 15.51
N ASN A 154 7.46 2.46 14.66
CA ASN A 154 7.59 2.63 13.21
C ASN A 154 6.48 3.54 12.65
N ILE A 155 5.24 3.41 13.13
CA ILE A 155 4.13 4.29 12.74
C ILE A 155 4.39 5.73 13.22
N GLU A 156 4.84 5.92 14.46
CA GLU A 156 5.19 7.23 15.01
C GLU A 156 6.29 7.91 14.21
N GLN A 157 7.35 7.17 13.84
CA GLN A 157 8.43 7.68 13.01
C GLN A 157 7.99 8.01 11.58
N THR A 158 7.04 7.25 11.01
CA THR A 158 6.60 7.43 9.62
C THR A 158 5.55 8.52 9.48
N PHE A 159 4.62 8.62 10.42
CA PHE A 159 3.43 9.46 10.31
C PHE A 159 3.32 10.56 11.38
N GLY A 160 4.24 10.60 12.35
CA GLY A 160 4.26 11.59 13.42
C GLY A 160 3.15 11.42 14.47
N ILE A 161 2.52 10.25 14.53
CA ILE A 161 1.42 9.97 15.46
C ILE A 161 2.00 9.37 16.74
N SER A 162 1.75 10.00 17.89
CA SER A 162 2.29 9.56 19.17
C SER A 162 1.90 8.11 19.52
N SER A 163 2.83 7.39 20.16
CA SER A 163 2.57 6.04 20.69
C SER A 163 1.35 5.98 21.63
N ILE A 164 1.05 7.05 22.38
CA ILE A 164 -0.13 7.14 23.26
C ILE A 164 -1.43 7.07 22.43
N ALA A 165 -1.51 7.83 21.33
CA ALA A 165 -2.68 7.81 20.45
C ALA A 165 -2.86 6.45 19.76
N LEU A 166 -1.74 5.83 19.36
CA LEU A 166 -1.74 4.48 18.75
C LEU A 166 -2.23 3.41 19.73
N GLU A 167 -1.82 3.49 21.00
CA GLU A 167 -2.28 2.56 22.04
C GLU A 167 -3.77 2.75 22.38
N ALA A 168 -4.21 4.01 22.50
CA ALA A 168 -5.62 4.33 22.70
C ALA A 168 -6.51 3.86 21.53
N PHE A 169 -5.97 3.83 20.30
CA PHE A 169 -6.67 3.29 19.14
C PHE A 169 -6.71 1.76 19.16
N ALA A 170 -5.56 1.09 19.38
CA ALA A 170 -5.46 -0.36 19.39
C ALA A 170 -6.39 -1.03 20.41
N THR A 171 -6.61 -0.39 21.57
CA THR A 171 -7.50 -0.90 22.63
C THR A 171 -8.99 -0.86 22.27
N ARG A 172 -9.39 -0.14 21.22
CA ARG A 172 -10.79 -0.03 20.76
C ARG A 172 -11.23 -1.16 19.84
N GLY A 173 -10.36 -2.15 19.59
CA GLY A 173 -10.68 -3.32 18.79
C GLY A 173 -10.46 -3.15 17.28
N SER A 174 -9.59 -2.23 16.87
CA SER A 174 -9.23 -2.02 15.46
C SER A 174 -8.33 -3.14 14.94
N ARG A 175 -8.89 -4.00 14.09
CA ARG A 175 -8.24 -5.25 13.65
C ARG A 175 -7.88 -5.28 12.18
N THR A 176 -8.47 -4.43 11.34
CA THR A 176 -8.18 -4.42 9.90
C THR A 176 -7.14 -3.37 9.55
N LEU A 177 -6.42 -3.55 8.45
CA LEU A 177 -5.44 -2.56 7.99
C LEU A 177 -6.14 -1.27 7.57
N SER A 178 -7.35 -1.38 7.01
CA SER A 178 -8.24 -0.26 6.71
C SER A 178 -8.58 0.60 7.93
N ASP A 179 -8.92 0.01 9.08
CA ASP A 179 -9.20 0.78 10.30
C ASP A 179 -7.98 1.60 10.72
N TRP A 180 -6.80 0.98 10.68
CA TRP A 180 -5.53 1.63 10.99
C TRP A 180 -5.19 2.73 9.98
N ALA A 181 -5.40 2.49 8.68
CA ALA A 181 -5.16 3.48 7.64
C ALA A 181 -6.09 4.70 7.80
N ILE A 182 -7.37 4.46 8.14
CA ILE A 182 -8.35 5.52 8.44
C ILE A 182 -7.87 6.36 9.62
N PHE A 183 -7.48 5.71 10.72
CA PHE A 183 -7.00 6.42 11.91
C PHE A 183 -5.77 7.26 11.59
N ILE A 184 -4.80 6.72 10.86
CA ILE A 184 -3.58 7.43 10.47
C ILE A 184 -3.91 8.62 9.57
N ASP A 185 -4.77 8.44 8.56
CA ASP A 185 -5.12 9.51 7.64
C ASP A 185 -5.81 10.70 8.34
N GLN A 186 -6.60 10.41 9.38
CA GLN A 186 -7.29 11.42 10.19
C GLN A 186 -6.39 12.14 11.20
N ASN A 187 -5.30 11.50 11.66
CA ASN A 187 -4.47 11.98 12.76
C ASN A 187 -3.04 12.35 12.37
N LYS A 188 -2.61 12.07 11.13
CA LYS A 188 -1.34 12.57 10.61
C LYS A 188 -1.39 14.10 10.53
N ALA A 189 -0.27 14.75 10.87
CA ALA A 189 -0.17 16.19 10.72
C ALA A 189 -0.42 16.57 9.24
N LYS A 190 -1.36 17.51 9.02
CA LYS A 190 -1.67 18.05 7.68
C LYS A 190 -0.65 19.11 7.28
#